data_AF-A0A7C3M665-F1
#
_entry.id   AF-A0A7C3M665-F1
#
_cell.length_a   1.000
_cell.length_b   1.000
_cell.length_c   1.000
_cell.angle_alpha   90.00
_cell.angle_beta   90.00
_cell.angle_gamma   90.00
#
_symmetry.space_group_name_H-M   'P 1'
#
loop_
_entity.id
_entity.type
_entity.pdbx_description
1 polymer ?
#
loop_
_entity_poly.entity_id
_entity_poly.type
_entity_poly.pdbx_seq_one_letter_code
_entity_poly.pdbx_strand_id
1 'polypeptide(L)'
;MEVIQEKNKKNDKKNSIKPNLVVPIHSKKGVTTDKNVVEAILEFLPSYKNVVIADGSERASETFKLNDYTSLEKEYEVELIDLNNENEWKEVKVKNPLVLEKIVIAKRILKEVLMQQQILLLFISFLIVLIFKW
;
A
#
# COMPACT_ATOMS: atom_id res chain seq x y z
N MET A 1 12.15 17.25 21.76
CA MET A 1 11.50 17.11 20.43
C MET A 1 12.33 16.11 19.64
N GLU A 2 11.80 14.90 19.42
CA GLU A 2 12.54 13.85 18.70
C GLU A 2 12.45 14.07 17.19
N VAL A 3 13.54 14.57 16.62
CA VAL A 3 13.84 14.37 15.20
C VAL A 3 14.18 12.89 15.06
N ILE A 4 13.26 12.09 14.52
CA ILE A 4 13.51 10.66 14.30
C ILE A 4 14.53 10.53 13.16
N GLN A 5 15.81 10.59 13.50
CA GLN A 5 16.82 9.78 12.81
C GLN A 5 16.69 8.37 13.37
N GLU A 6 15.80 7.58 12.78
CA GLU A 6 15.66 6.18 13.16
C GLU A 6 16.96 5.47 12.78
N LYS A 7 17.76 5.16 13.80
CA LYS A 7 18.90 4.25 13.70
C LYS A 7 18.38 2.94 13.10
N ASN A 8 18.86 2.62 11.90
CA ASN A 8 18.62 1.36 11.21
C ASN A 8 18.91 0.16 12.13
N LYS A 9 17.87 -0.39 12.76
CA LYS A 9 17.90 -1.71 13.41
C LYS A 9 17.31 -2.70 12.40
N LYS A 10 18.18 -3.52 11.83
CA LYS A 10 18.03 -4.16 10.52
C LYS A 10 17.02 -5.33 10.44
N ASN A 11 16.30 -5.70 11.51
CA ASN A 11 15.72 -7.06 11.60
C ASN A 11 14.22 -7.22 11.97
N ASP A 12 13.41 -6.16 12.08
CA ASP A 12 11.96 -6.32 12.45
C ASP A 12 10.99 -5.50 11.58
N LYS A 13 11.43 -5.01 10.41
CA LYS A 13 10.53 -4.26 9.53
C LYS A 13 9.68 -5.23 8.71
N LYS A 14 8.37 -5.22 8.94
CA LYS A 14 7.40 -5.88 8.05
C LYS A 14 7.39 -5.14 6.71
N ASN A 15 7.31 -5.88 5.61
CA ASN A 15 7.13 -5.28 4.30
C ASN A 15 5.63 -5.02 4.12
N SER A 16 5.24 -3.86 3.59
CA SER A 16 3.84 -3.60 3.29
C SER A 16 3.63 -3.28 1.82
N ILE A 17 2.55 -3.82 1.25
CA ILE A 17 2.08 -3.55 -0.09
C ILE A 17 0.85 -2.66 0.03
N LYS A 18 0.91 -1.48 -0.59
CA LYS A 18 -0.26 -0.61 -0.71
C LYS A 18 -0.84 -0.70 -2.12
N PRO A 19 -1.90 -1.52 -2.34
CA PRO A 19 -2.67 -1.47 -3.58
C PRO A 19 -3.45 -0.14 -3.65
N ASN A 20 -3.88 0.24 -4.84
CA ASN A 20 -4.74 1.41 -5.02
C ASN A 20 -6.20 0.97 -5.01
N LEU A 21 -6.85 0.93 -3.84
CA LEU A 21 -8.20 0.36 -3.75
C LEU A 21 -9.36 1.33 -4.01
N VAL A 22 -9.11 2.64 -3.99
CA VAL A 22 -10.01 3.77 -4.35
C VAL A 22 -11.43 3.71 -3.76
N VAL A 23 -12.31 2.82 -4.26
CA VAL A 23 -13.69 2.63 -3.83
C VAL A 23 -14.14 1.15 -3.98
N PRO A 24 -15.19 0.69 -3.27
CA PRO A 24 -15.71 -0.69 -3.34
C PRO A 24 -16.42 -1.00 -4.65
N ILE A 25 -15.65 -1.13 -5.73
CA ILE A 25 -16.11 -1.61 -7.03
C ILE A 25 -15.22 -2.74 -7.50
N HIS A 26 -15.72 -3.54 -8.44
CA HIS A 26 -14.92 -4.63 -8.99
C HIS A 26 -13.76 -4.07 -9.83
N SER A 27 -12.56 -4.63 -9.63
CA SER A 27 -11.30 -4.36 -10.35
C SER A 27 -11.44 -4.31 -11.86
N LYS A 28 -12.37 -5.08 -12.45
CA LYS A 28 -12.71 -5.08 -13.88
C LYS A 28 -13.13 -3.71 -14.43
N LYS A 29 -13.49 -2.76 -13.57
CA LYS A 29 -13.77 -1.37 -13.95
C LYS A 29 -12.52 -0.51 -14.14
N GLY A 30 -11.33 -1.03 -13.82
CA GLY A 30 -10.04 -0.36 -14.01
C GLY A 30 -9.71 0.74 -12.99
N VAL A 31 -10.55 0.91 -11.97
CA VAL A 31 -10.40 1.97 -10.95
C VAL A 31 -9.62 1.49 -9.73
N THR A 32 -9.80 0.22 -9.36
CA THR A 32 -9.17 -0.42 -8.19
C THR A 32 -8.21 -1.51 -8.65
N THR A 33 -7.10 -1.68 -7.94
CA THR A 33 -6.08 -2.70 -8.26
C THR A 33 -6.68 -4.11 -8.19
N ASP A 34 -6.48 -4.90 -9.24
CA ASP A 34 -6.85 -6.32 -9.25
C ASP A 34 -5.94 -7.15 -8.34
N LYS A 35 -6.51 -8.11 -7.61
CA LYS A 35 -5.75 -8.94 -6.65
C LYS A 35 -4.57 -9.67 -7.32
N ASN A 36 -4.70 -10.06 -8.59
CA ASN A 36 -3.67 -10.82 -9.30
C ASN A 36 -2.39 -9.98 -9.51
N VAL A 37 -2.52 -8.64 -9.53
CA VAL A 37 -1.34 -7.75 -9.59
C VAL A 37 -0.58 -7.80 -8.26
N VAL A 38 -1.30 -7.84 -7.14
CA VAL A 38 -0.69 -7.96 -5.81
C VAL A 38 -0.09 -9.34 -5.61
N GLU A 39 -0.78 -10.38 -6.07
CA GLU A 39 -0.30 -11.76 -6.11
C GLU A 39 1.03 -11.88 -6.85
N ALA A 40 1.13 -11.35 -8.07
CA ALA A 40 2.37 -11.36 -8.85
C ALA A 40 3.54 -10.67 -8.12
N ILE A 41 3.25 -9.63 -7.31
CA ILE A 41 4.28 -9.00 -6.46
C ILE A 41 4.68 -9.93 -5.32
N LEU A 42 3.73 -10.61 -4.68
CA LEU A 42 4.01 -11.57 -3.62
C LEU A 42 4.89 -12.74 -4.13
N GLU A 43 4.60 -13.25 -5.32
CA GLU A 43 5.40 -14.30 -5.98
C GLU A 43 6.82 -13.83 -6.33
N PHE A 44 6.97 -12.55 -6.69
CA PHE A 44 8.28 -11.99 -7.04
C PHE A 44 9.15 -11.70 -5.82
N LEU A 45 8.57 -11.58 -4.63
CA LEU A 45 9.31 -11.31 -3.41
C LEU A 45 10.14 -12.55 -2.98
N PRO A 46 11.39 -12.37 -2.54
CA PRO A 46 12.23 -13.48 -2.08
C PRO A 46 11.68 -14.17 -0.81
N SER A 47 10.79 -13.49 -0.07
CA SER A 47 10.02 -14.02 1.04
C SER A 47 8.80 -13.13 1.25
N TYR A 48 7.62 -13.74 1.35
CA TYR A 48 6.38 -13.08 1.71
C TYR A 48 6.06 -13.21 3.22
N LYS A 49 6.92 -13.89 3.99
CA LYS A 49 6.79 -13.95 5.46
C LYS A 49 6.87 -12.54 6.02
N ASN A 50 5.80 -12.12 6.70
CA ASN A 50 5.62 -10.78 7.27
C ASN A 50 5.28 -9.69 6.26
N VAL A 51 4.66 -10.03 5.13
CA VAL A 51 4.05 -9.02 4.25
C VAL A 51 2.66 -8.65 4.76
N VAL A 52 2.39 -7.34 4.75
CA VAL A 52 1.08 -6.75 5.05
C VAL A 52 0.54 -6.12 3.78
N ILE A 53 -0.74 -6.31 3.46
CA ILE A 53 -1.42 -5.57 2.41
C ILE A 53 -2.29 -4.51 3.09
N ALA A 54 -1.92 -3.24 2.97
CA ALA A 54 -2.57 -2.15 3.69
C ALA A 54 -3.07 -1.06 2.76
N ASP A 55 -4.34 -0.66 2.90
CA ASP A 55 -4.89 0.48 2.16
C ASP A 55 -5.81 1.35 3.03
N GLY A 56 -5.90 2.64 2.68
CA GLY A 56 -6.68 3.65 3.40
C GLY A 56 -7.76 4.31 2.54
N SER A 57 -8.23 3.64 1.47
CA SER A 57 -9.43 4.06 0.75
C SER A 57 -10.67 4.01 1.64
N GLU A 58 -11.69 4.80 1.28
CA GLU A 58 -12.90 5.04 2.09
C GLU A 58 -13.49 3.78 2.73
N ARG A 59 -13.45 2.64 2.01
CA ARG A 59 -13.99 1.35 2.43
C ARG A 59 -13.04 0.21 2.02
N ALA A 60 -11.78 0.27 2.45
CA ALA A 60 -10.76 -0.72 2.08
C ALA A 60 -11.14 -2.16 2.48
N SER A 61 -11.66 -2.35 3.71
CA SER A 61 -12.14 -3.65 4.20
C SER A 61 -13.16 -4.32 3.29
N GLU A 62 -14.08 -3.53 2.74
CA GLU A 62 -15.09 -4.01 1.80
C GLU A 62 -14.52 -4.27 0.43
N THR A 63 -13.61 -3.40 -0.03
CA THR A 63 -12.95 -3.57 -1.32
C THR A 63 -12.10 -4.84 -1.36
N PHE A 64 -11.44 -5.18 -0.24
CA PHE A 64 -10.73 -6.45 -0.09
C PHE A 64 -11.66 -7.65 -0.30
N LYS A 65 -12.84 -7.65 0.35
CA LYS A 65 -13.82 -8.73 0.22
C LYS A 65 -14.39 -8.81 -1.19
N LEU A 66 -14.78 -7.66 -1.76
CA LEU A 66 -15.40 -7.57 -3.08
C LEU A 66 -14.46 -8.07 -4.20
N ASN A 67 -13.16 -7.79 -4.07
CA ASN A 67 -12.14 -8.16 -5.05
C ASN A 67 -11.33 -9.41 -4.63
N ASP A 68 -11.84 -10.18 -3.67
CA ASP A 68 -11.29 -11.46 -3.24
C ASP A 68 -9.81 -11.41 -2.78
N TYR A 69 -9.38 -10.30 -2.18
CA TYR A 69 -8.07 -10.22 -1.52
C TYR A 69 -7.98 -11.15 -0.31
N THR A 70 -9.12 -11.56 0.25
CA THR A 70 -9.20 -12.56 1.33
C THR A 70 -8.66 -13.93 0.92
N SER A 71 -8.56 -14.22 -0.38
CA SER A 71 -7.86 -15.42 -0.87
C SER A 71 -6.35 -15.31 -0.64
N LEU A 72 -5.77 -14.14 -0.91
CA LEU A 72 -4.33 -13.88 -0.73
C LEU A 72 -3.91 -14.00 0.74
N GLU A 73 -4.74 -13.50 1.67
CA GLU A 73 -4.53 -13.65 3.12
C GLU A 73 -4.34 -15.12 3.52
N LYS A 74 -5.13 -16.03 2.95
CA LYS A 74 -5.08 -17.46 3.26
C LYS A 74 -3.91 -18.16 2.57
N GLU A 75 -3.66 -17.84 1.32
CA GLU A 75 -2.68 -18.53 0.48
C GLU A 75 -1.24 -18.12 0.82
N TYR A 76 -1.03 -16.84 1.10
CA TYR A 76 0.30 -16.26 1.34
C TYR A 76 0.54 -15.93 2.82
N GLU A 77 -0.40 -16.22 3.72
CA GLU A 77 -0.33 -15.89 5.16
C GLU A 77 -0.01 -14.40 5.41
N VAL A 78 -0.55 -13.52 4.55
CA VAL A 78 -0.38 -12.07 4.62
C VAL A 78 -1.51 -11.43 5.41
N GLU A 79 -1.24 -10.31 6.08
CA GLU A 79 -2.26 -9.57 6.85
C GLU A 79 -2.93 -8.50 5.97
N LEU A 80 -4.27 -8.45 5.91
CA LEU A 80 -4.99 -7.35 5.26
C LEU A 80 -5.35 -6.27 6.29
N ILE A 81 -4.91 -5.04 6.06
CA ILE A 81 -5.15 -3.90 6.97
C ILE A 81 -5.91 -2.78 6.26
N ASP A 82 -7.03 -2.41 6.86
CA ASP A 82 -7.73 -1.16 6.54
C ASP A 82 -7.20 -0.06 7.45
N LEU A 83 -6.41 0.85 6.87
CA LEU A 83 -5.74 1.92 7.60
C LEU A 83 -6.72 2.90 8.24
N ASN A 84 -7.97 2.96 7.76
CA ASN A 84 -8.98 3.84 8.35
C ASN A 84 -9.56 3.28 9.65
N ASN A 85 -9.39 1.98 9.91
CA ASN A 85 -9.81 1.33 11.15
C ASN A 85 -8.71 1.32 12.23
N GLU A 86 -7.55 1.92 11.95
CA GLU A 86 -6.47 2.02 12.92
C GLU A 86 -6.82 3.02 14.03
N ASN A 87 -6.57 2.63 15.28
CA ASN A 87 -6.92 3.43 16.46
C ASN A 87 -5.79 4.37 16.90
N GLU A 88 -4.56 4.15 16.42
CA GLU A 88 -3.40 4.92 16.83
C GLU A 88 -2.77 5.69 15.66
N TRP A 89 -2.86 7.01 15.74
CA TRP A 89 -2.32 7.94 14.75
C TRP A 89 -1.15 8.73 15.32
N LYS A 90 -0.21 9.13 14.47
CA LYS A 90 0.91 9.98 14.85
C LYS A 90 1.11 11.07 13.80
N GLU A 91 1.26 12.30 14.29
CA GLU A 91 1.71 13.42 13.49
C GLU A 91 3.22 13.30 13.25
N VAL A 92 3.61 13.36 11.99
CA VAL A 92 5.00 13.25 11.55
C VAL A 92 5.36 14.47 10.72
N LYS A 93 6.49 15.08 11.03
CA LYS A 93 7.04 16.21 10.28
C LYS A 93 7.67 15.70 8.99
N VAL A 94 7.31 16.31 7.87
CA VAL A 94 7.89 15.99 6.56
C VAL A 94 9.26 16.67 6.44
N LYS A 95 10.27 15.92 6.01
CA LYS A 95 11.60 16.49 5.74
C LYS A 95 11.54 17.28 4.45
N ASN A 96 11.92 18.56 4.49
CA ASN A 96 11.92 19.48 3.34
C ASN A 96 10.56 19.53 2.62
N PRO A 97 9.49 19.99 3.30
CA PRO A 97 8.15 19.99 2.73
C PRO A 97 8.03 20.99 1.57
N LEU A 98 7.36 20.59 0.49
CA LEU A 98 6.96 21.51 -0.57
C LEU A 98 5.69 22.31 -0.20
N VAL A 99 4.75 21.65 0.50
CA VAL A 99 3.45 22.22 0.88
C VAL A 99 3.05 21.75 2.28
N LEU A 100 2.99 20.43 2.50
CA LEU A 100 2.56 19.85 3.77
C LEU A 100 3.74 19.69 4.73
N GLU A 101 3.80 20.54 5.75
CA GLU A 101 4.86 20.46 6.79
C GLU A 101 4.72 19.23 7.69
N LYS A 102 3.50 18.77 7.87
CA LYS A 102 3.15 17.65 8.75
C LYS A 102 2.09 16.78 8.11
N ILE A 103 2.17 15.49 8.37
CA ILE A 103 1.19 14.49 7.96
C ILE A 103 0.79 13.65 9.17
N VAL A 104 -0.47 13.20 9.20
CA VAL A 104 -0.95 12.26 10.20
C VAL A 104 -0.97 10.89 9.55
N ILE A 105 -0.30 9.93 10.17
CA ILE A 105 -0.22 8.55 9.66
C ILE A 105 -0.49 7.54 10.78
N ALA A 106 -1.07 6.40 10.42
CA ALA A 106 -1.27 5.30 11.35
C ALA A 106 0.08 4.82 11.88
N LYS A 107 0.20 4.64 13.21
CA LYS A 107 1.45 4.21 13.85
C LYS A 107 1.92 2.85 13.36
N ARG A 108 0.99 1.99 12.92
CA ARG A 108 1.28 0.67 12.36
C ARG A 108 2.26 0.76 11.18
N ILE A 109 2.02 1.69 10.25
CA ILE A 109 2.82 1.86 9.03
C ILE A 109 4.24 2.37 9.32
N LEU A 110 4.45 3.10 10.42
CA LEU A 110 5.76 3.64 10.77
C LEU A 110 6.85 2.56 10.93
N LYS A 111 6.46 1.34 11.26
CA LYS A 111 7.37 0.21 11.47
C LYS A 111 7.62 -0.60 10.19
N GLU A 112 6.95 -0.26 9.10
CA GLU A 112 6.89 -1.06 7.88
C GLU A 112 7.65 -0.41 6.73
N VAL A 113 8.21 -1.22 5.84
CA VAL A 113 8.76 -0.75 4.56
C VAL A 113 7.62 -0.75 3.55
N LEU A 114 7.11 0.44 3.22
CA LEU A 114 6.00 0.60 2.28
C LEU A 114 6.48 0.45 0.83
N MET A 115 6.10 -0.64 0.19
CA MET A 115 6.16 -0.80 -1.27
C MET A 115 4.88 -0.23 -1.88
N GLN A 116 4.99 0.98 -2.41
CA GLN A 116 3.85 1.68 -3.01
C GLN A 116 3.75 1.33 -4.50
N GLN A 117 2.63 0.75 -4.93
CA GLN A 117 2.39 0.40 -6.34
C GLN A 117 2.23 1.61 -7.29
N GLN A 118 2.39 2.85 -6.82
CA GLN A 118 2.19 4.07 -7.63
C GLN A 118 3.03 4.11 -8.92
N ILE A 119 4.12 3.36 -8.96
CA ILE A 119 5.00 3.25 -10.12
C ILE A 119 4.27 2.65 -11.34
N LEU A 120 3.37 1.68 -11.17
CA LEU A 120 2.74 0.99 -12.32
C LEU A 120 1.70 1.88 -13.05
N LEU A 121 0.92 2.68 -12.31
CA LEU A 121 -0.09 3.57 -12.90
C LEU A 121 0.55 4.71 -13.71
N LEU A 122 1.69 5.23 -13.23
CA LEU A 122 2.53 6.18 -13.95
C LEU A 122 3.10 5.54 -15.23
N PHE A 123 3.62 4.31 -15.17
CA PHE A 123 4.16 3.63 -16.35
C PHE A 123 3.09 3.29 -17.40
N ILE A 124 1.90 2.84 -17.00
CA ILE A 124 0.80 2.56 -17.94
C ILE A 124 0.32 3.86 -18.59
N SER A 125 0.17 4.94 -17.82
CA SER A 125 -0.19 6.24 -18.38
C SER A 125 0.88 6.76 -19.35
N PHE A 126 2.17 6.56 -19.02
CA PHE A 126 3.28 6.91 -19.89
C PHE A 126 3.33 6.06 -21.17
N LEU A 127 3.03 4.76 -21.06
CA LEU A 127 2.97 3.83 -22.19
C LEU A 127 1.78 4.15 -23.11
N ILE A 128 0.61 4.46 -22.57
CA ILE A 128 -0.57 4.92 -23.33
C ILE A 128 -0.26 6.25 -24.03
N VAL A 129 0.39 7.19 -23.36
CA VAL A 129 0.82 8.45 -24.00
C VAL A 129 1.86 8.20 -25.11
N LEU A 130 2.76 7.22 -24.96
CA LEU A 130 3.72 6.85 -26.00
C LEU A 130 3.07 6.11 -27.19
N ILE A 131 2.02 5.31 -26.94
CA ILE A 131 1.31 4.54 -27.97
C ILE A 131 0.28 5.41 -28.72
N PHE A 132 -0.37 6.36 -28.04
CA PHE A 132 -1.44 7.20 -28.60
C PHE A 132 -1.03 8.64 -28.92
N LYS A 133 0.26 9.00 -28.82
CA LYS A 133 0.79 10.23 -29.45
C LYS A 133 1.04 9.98 -30.94
N TRP A 134 0.00 10.07 -31.75
CA TRP A 134 0.04 10.43 -33.18
C TRP A 134 -1.11 11.39 -33.48
#